data_AF-S9UBP9-F1
#
_entry.id   AF-S9UBP9-F1
#
_cell.length_a   1.000
_cell.length_b   1.000
_cell.length_c   1.000
_cell.angle_alpha   90.00
_cell.angle_beta   90.00
_cell.angle_gamma   90.00
#
_symmetry.space_group_name_H-M   'P 1'
#
loop_
_entity.id
_entity.type
_entity.pdbx_description
1 polymer ?
#
loop_
_entity_poly.entity_id
_entity_poly.type
_entity_poly.pdbx_seq_one_letter_code
_entity_poly.pdbx_strand_id
1 'polypeptide(L)'
;MPPKKKTPGPSAQTGVSARARADPSRKIGNANAVAAGVDLSRVGVISDRELAWIQRLATEGEGGTFADYRAAQERQRKEISSTRKAGWPDTTEARHEHFLQRQAEEKEEAERRKRALDELYHQEDEEARRQVNARAELQHMVDDPRGQCVKSARLLDETLKGREQQVAENERQRAADGVDRARELAEIQARDWGQAAEDARLQLELRQRNVDTKLANLELLAEQIDERRQGRAAYRGGRAQVDAEAAEEAAENFAEADARRRRELANGVVNKANSRKAVNKADKLQRRIQEDAVADEERVREEARVDALKQSTLQKQQQKQGAFAARQQLGLEHYQETATKPGATYRTQDVFEEKGESFLDKMYKGDAKRVETQRETLRHADFGDTELQGDRPSTWRAATHHGAQARTSGFLSKEEEEAHVLETRALPAKVRAEAEAEAAARLAAAQQLKAEQRAQADERREQNLRAKQAQQDEELREEAAMKADNERYQQFIEGQLPKDMNPVLRKRVQQLR
;
A
#
# COMPACT_ATOMS: atom_id res chain seq x y z
N MET A 1 -27.86 46.00 -47.78
CA MET A 1 -27.30 47.19 -48.48
C MET A 1 -28.40 47.84 -49.32
N PRO A 2 -28.45 49.18 -49.46
CA PRO A 2 -29.42 49.86 -50.31
C PRO A 2 -28.97 49.92 -51.79
N PRO A 3 -29.89 49.84 -52.78
CA PRO A 3 -29.55 49.93 -54.20
C PRO A 3 -29.35 51.38 -54.68
N LYS A 4 -28.47 51.60 -55.67
CA LYS A 4 -28.21 52.91 -56.29
C LYS A 4 -29.19 53.20 -57.44
N LYS A 5 -29.53 54.49 -57.63
CA LYS A 5 -30.40 54.98 -58.71
C LYS A 5 -29.71 54.88 -60.08
N LYS A 6 -30.49 54.71 -61.16
CA LYS A 6 -30.05 54.90 -62.56
C LYS A 6 -30.60 56.23 -63.12
N THR A 7 -29.85 56.86 -64.03
CA THR A 7 -30.25 58.03 -64.81
C THR A 7 -30.72 57.64 -66.22
N PRO A 8 -31.60 58.43 -66.86
CA PRO A 8 -32.03 58.20 -68.24
C PRO A 8 -31.10 58.85 -69.28
N GLY A 9 -31.00 58.24 -70.47
CA GLY A 9 -30.39 58.83 -71.66
C GLY A 9 -31.41 59.62 -72.51
N PRO A 10 -30.98 60.55 -73.38
CA PRO A 10 -31.86 61.55 -73.99
C PRO A 10 -32.58 61.09 -75.26
N SER A 11 -33.68 61.79 -75.55
CA SER A 11 -34.42 61.72 -76.83
C SER A 11 -33.75 62.57 -77.91
N ALA A 12 -34.02 62.24 -79.18
CA ALA A 12 -33.73 63.09 -80.33
C ALA A 12 -34.89 63.06 -81.33
N GLN A 13 -35.62 64.17 -81.43
CA GLN A 13 -36.46 64.50 -82.58
C GLN A 13 -35.66 65.40 -83.53
N THR A 14 -35.83 65.23 -84.83
CA THR A 14 -35.98 66.35 -85.80
C THR A 14 -36.34 65.79 -87.17
N GLY A 15 -37.19 66.49 -87.92
CA GLY A 15 -37.52 66.16 -89.30
C GLY A 15 -36.97 67.21 -90.27
N VAL A 16 -36.72 66.83 -91.52
CA VAL A 16 -36.32 67.74 -92.61
C VAL A 16 -37.20 67.48 -93.85
N SER A 17 -37.38 68.53 -94.64
CA SER A 17 -38.40 68.75 -95.66
C SER A 17 -38.67 67.63 -96.68
N ALA A 18 -39.93 67.55 -97.08
CA ALA A 18 -40.43 66.67 -98.12
C ALA A 18 -39.85 67.01 -99.51
N ARG A 19 -38.86 66.23 -99.95
CA ARG A 19 -38.99 65.59 -101.27
C ARG A 19 -39.82 64.33 -101.06
N ALA A 20 -40.84 64.12 -101.89
CA ALA A 20 -41.50 62.82 -101.95
C ALA A 20 -40.44 61.78 -102.35
N ARG A 21 -40.11 60.86 -101.45
CA ARG A 21 -39.23 59.71 -101.73
C ARG A 21 -40.13 58.54 -102.09
N ALA A 22 -39.80 57.81 -103.15
CA ALA A 22 -40.52 56.59 -103.49
C ALA A 22 -40.33 55.56 -102.37
N ASP A 23 -41.42 55.15 -101.74
CA ASP A 23 -41.45 54.10 -100.71
C ASP A 23 -41.34 52.73 -101.42
N PRO A 24 -40.21 52.00 -101.35
CA PRO A 24 -40.02 50.78 -102.11
C PRO A 24 -40.94 49.63 -101.66
N SER A 25 -41.60 49.75 -100.51
CA SER A 25 -42.63 48.79 -100.08
C SER A 25 -43.97 48.97 -100.83
N ARG A 26 -44.23 50.16 -101.38
CA ARG A 26 -45.47 50.52 -102.09
C ARG A 26 -45.28 50.43 -103.60
N LYS A 27 -45.57 49.27 -104.18
CA LYS A 27 -45.43 49.04 -105.63
C LYS A 27 -46.44 49.80 -106.52
N ILE A 28 -47.50 50.38 -105.95
CA ILE A 28 -48.60 51.03 -106.68
C ILE A 28 -49.00 52.33 -105.96
N GLY A 29 -49.27 53.40 -106.70
CA GLY A 29 -49.91 54.63 -106.22
C GLY A 29 -49.25 55.94 -106.69
N ASN A 30 -50.08 56.95 -107.00
CA ASN A 30 -49.65 58.20 -107.64
C ASN A 30 -48.53 58.94 -106.88
N ALA A 31 -48.52 58.91 -105.55
CA ALA A 31 -47.48 59.55 -104.74
C ALA A 31 -46.07 59.00 -105.04
N ASN A 32 -45.94 57.69 -105.28
CA ASN A 32 -44.67 57.07 -105.68
C ASN A 32 -44.32 57.36 -107.15
N ALA A 33 -45.31 57.44 -108.04
CA ALA A 33 -45.08 57.81 -109.43
C ALA A 33 -44.56 59.27 -109.56
N VAL A 34 -45.17 60.21 -108.83
CA VAL A 34 -44.69 61.60 -108.72
C VAL A 34 -43.28 61.66 -108.11
N ALA A 35 -43.03 60.89 -107.03
CA ALA A 35 -41.71 60.80 -106.41
C ALA A 35 -40.62 60.24 -107.35
N ALA A 36 -41.00 59.40 -108.31
CA ALA A 36 -40.12 58.80 -109.31
C ALA A 36 -40.05 59.58 -110.64
N GLY A 37 -40.81 60.68 -110.79
CA GLY A 37 -40.85 61.47 -112.03
C GLY A 37 -41.54 60.76 -113.22
N VAL A 38 -42.38 59.77 -112.97
CA VAL A 38 -43.08 59.02 -114.02
C VAL A 38 -44.30 59.80 -114.52
N ASP A 39 -44.42 59.94 -115.84
CA ASP A 39 -45.53 60.66 -116.48
C ASP A 39 -46.89 60.05 -116.11
N LEU A 40 -47.71 60.86 -115.44
CA LEU A 40 -49.00 60.45 -114.87
C LEU A 40 -50.00 60.01 -115.94
N SER A 41 -49.82 60.42 -117.20
CA SER A 41 -50.64 59.96 -118.34
C SER A 41 -50.61 58.44 -118.54
N ARG A 42 -49.53 57.78 -118.08
CA ARG A 42 -49.31 56.31 -118.17
C ARG A 42 -49.57 55.59 -116.86
N VAL A 43 -49.83 56.31 -115.78
CA VAL A 43 -50.11 55.74 -114.46
C VAL A 43 -51.62 55.50 -114.37
N GLY A 44 -52.05 54.31 -114.77
CA GLY A 44 -53.45 53.91 -114.71
C GLY A 44 -54.01 54.10 -113.30
N VAL A 45 -54.99 54.99 -113.16
CA VAL A 45 -55.75 55.17 -111.92
C VAL A 45 -56.66 53.96 -111.77
N ILE A 46 -56.16 52.93 -111.08
CA ILE A 46 -56.92 51.73 -110.73
C ILE A 46 -58.16 52.19 -109.96
N SER A 47 -59.34 52.04 -110.57
CA SER A 47 -60.61 52.38 -109.93
C SER A 47 -60.87 51.49 -108.73
N ASP A 48 -61.68 51.95 -107.77
CA ASP A 48 -62.06 51.11 -106.61
C ASP A 48 -62.69 49.77 -107.04
N ARG A 49 -63.31 49.72 -108.22
CA ARG A 49 -63.84 48.49 -108.82
C ARG A 49 -62.74 47.53 -109.27
N GLU A 50 -61.69 48.03 -109.92
CA GLU A 50 -60.53 47.22 -110.33
C GLU A 50 -59.67 46.83 -109.12
N LEU A 51 -59.56 47.71 -108.12
CA LEU A 51 -58.83 47.45 -106.89
C LEU A 51 -59.55 46.39 -106.05
N ALA A 52 -60.89 46.46 -105.97
CA ALA A 52 -61.72 45.40 -105.39
C ALA A 52 -61.69 44.10 -106.22
N TRP A 53 -61.52 44.16 -107.54
CA TRP A 53 -61.35 42.98 -108.39
C TRP A 53 -59.98 42.31 -108.19
N ILE A 54 -58.91 43.08 -108.10
CA ILE A 54 -57.56 42.58 -107.76
C ILE A 54 -57.54 42.00 -106.34
N GLN A 55 -58.24 42.63 -105.38
CA GLN A 55 -58.44 42.05 -104.05
C GLN A 55 -59.21 40.72 -104.12
N ARG A 56 -60.30 40.65 -104.89
CA ARG A 56 -61.07 39.39 -105.09
C ARG A 56 -60.18 38.29 -105.68
N LEU A 57 -59.48 38.55 -106.78
CA LEU A 57 -58.52 37.61 -107.39
C LEU A 57 -57.47 37.12 -106.39
N ALA A 58 -56.95 38.00 -105.52
CA ALA A 58 -55.99 37.62 -104.49
C ALA A 58 -56.60 36.78 -103.34
N THR A 59 -57.92 36.82 -103.16
CA THR A 59 -58.66 36.04 -102.14
C THR A 59 -59.44 34.84 -102.69
N GLU A 60 -59.63 34.73 -104.01
CA GLU A 60 -60.48 33.72 -104.67
C GLU A 60 -59.98 32.29 -104.44
N GLY A 61 -58.68 32.10 -104.14
CA GLY A 61 -58.11 30.81 -103.75
C GLY A 61 -58.28 30.42 -102.26
N GLU A 62 -58.65 31.37 -101.38
CA GLU A 62 -58.75 31.15 -99.92
C GLU A 62 -60.17 31.36 -99.34
N GLY A 63 -61.14 31.81 -100.15
CA GLY A 63 -62.57 31.73 -99.82
C GLY A 63 -63.09 32.69 -98.73
N GLY A 64 -62.31 33.71 -98.35
CA GLY A 64 -62.69 34.74 -97.38
C GLY A 64 -62.61 36.17 -97.96
N THR A 65 -62.99 37.19 -97.19
CA THR A 65 -62.75 38.58 -97.61
C THR A 65 -61.30 39.00 -97.35
N PHE A 66 -60.84 40.07 -97.99
CA PHE A 66 -59.49 40.60 -97.77
C PHE A 66 -59.25 41.05 -96.31
N ALA A 67 -60.31 41.40 -95.57
CA ALA A 67 -60.23 41.68 -94.14
C ALA A 67 -59.94 40.41 -93.31
N ASP A 68 -60.53 39.27 -93.69
CA ASP A 68 -60.33 37.98 -93.02
C ASP A 68 -58.91 37.45 -93.28
N TYR A 69 -58.43 37.54 -94.53
CA TYR A 69 -57.04 37.22 -94.88
C TYR A 69 -56.04 38.03 -94.04
N ARG A 70 -56.28 39.35 -93.92
CA ARG A 70 -55.46 40.22 -93.07
C ARG A 70 -55.54 39.81 -91.60
N ALA A 71 -56.73 39.48 -91.08
CA ALA A 71 -56.89 39.03 -89.71
C ALA A 71 -56.17 37.69 -89.45
N ALA A 72 -56.17 36.76 -90.41
CA ALA A 72 -55.41 35.52 -90.35
C ALA A 72 -53.90 35.75 -90.35
N GLN A 73 -53.39 36.61 -91.25
CA GLN A 73 -51.98 37.05 -91.26
C GLN A 73 -51.57 37.74 -89.95
N GLU A 74 -52.43 38.58 -89.36
CA GLU A 74 -52.15 39.21 -88.06
C GLU A 74 -52.25 38.23 -86.88
N ARG A 75 -53.05 37.16 -86.96
CA ARG A 75 -53.06 36.05 -86.00
C ARG A 75 -51.77 35.23 -86.09
N GLN A 76 -51.40 34.75 -87.28
CA GLN A 76 -50.13 34.04 -87.52
C GLN A 76 -48.91 34.83 -87.03
N ARG A 77 -48.88 36.16 -87.26
CA ARG A 77 -47.80 37.02 -86.73
C ARG A 77 -47.81 37.14 -85.21
N LYS A 78 -48.98 37.14 -84.56
CA LYS A 78 -49.10 37.11 -83.10
C LYS A 78 -48.68 35.76 -82.53
N GLU A 79 -49.00 34.65 -83.19
CA GLU A 79 -48.61 33.28 -82.83
C GLU A 79 -47.09 33.06 -82.99
N ILE A 80 -46.50 33.52 -84.09
CA ILE A 80 -45.03 33.52 -84.29
C ILE A 80 -44.33 34.44 -83.26
N SER A 81 -44.98 35.53 -82.84
CA SER A 81 -44.45 36.42 -81.80
C SER A 81 -44.56 35.80 -80.40
N SER A 82 -45.68 35.15 -80.06
CA SER A 82 -45.90 34.51 -78.74
C SER A 82 -45.04 33.26 -78.56
N THR A 83 -44.91 32.42 -79.59
CA THR A 83 -44.00 31.26 -79.57
C THR A 83 -42.53 31.69 -79.42
N ARG A 84 -42.12 32.79 -80.05
CA ARG A 84 -40.78 33.39 -79.82
C ARG A 84 -40.63 33.94 -78.40
N LYS A 85 -41.65 34.64 -77.88
CA LYS A 85 -41.67 35.17 -76.50
C LYS A 85 -41.59 34.05 -75.45
N ALA A 86 -42.25 32.91 -75.67
CA ALA A 86 -42.26 31.79 -74.74
C ALA A 86 -40.85 31.20 -74.50
N GLY A 87 -39.94 31.30 -75.47
CA GLY A 87 -38.53 30.91 -75.31
C GLY A 87 -37.62 31.96 -74.67
N TRP A 88 -38.15 33.08 -74.15
CA TRP A 88 -37.33 34.18 -73.60
C TRP A 88 -37.28 34.14 -72.05
N PRO A 89 -36.14 33.79 -71.43
CA PRO A 89 -36.01 33.68 -69.98
C PRO A 89 -36.08 35.04 -69.25
N ASP A 90 -35.89 36.15 -69.97
CA ASP A 90 -35.92 37.51 -69.42
C ASP A 90 -37.32 38.15 -69.39
N THR A 91 -38.37 37.41 -69.77
CA THR A 91 -39.75 37.90 -69.62
C THR A 91 -40.17 38.01 -68.15
N THR A 92 -41.12 38.89 -67.86
CA THR A 92 -41.71 39.03 -66.52
C THR A 92 -42.42 37.75 -66.06
N GLU A 93 -42.99 36.98 -67.00
CA GLU A 93 -43.58 35.67 -66.74
C GLU A 93 -42.50 34.64 -66.36
N ALA A 94 -41.50 34.39 -67.22
CA ALA A 94 -40.44 33.41 -66.96
C ALA A 94 -39.64 33.73 -65.67
N ARG A 95 -39.40 35.02 -65.37
CA ARG A 95 -38.76 35.44 -64.12
C ARG A 95 -39.64 35.21 -62.88
N HIS A 96 -40.96 35.27 -63.02
CA HIS A 96 -41.88 34.92 -61.93
C HIS A 96 -41.95 33.40 -61.74
N GLU A 97 -42.04 32.63 -62.83
CA GLU A 97 -42.01 31.17 -62.80
C GLU A 97 -40.71 30.63 -62.19
N HIS A 98 -39.55 31.13 -62.62
CA HIS A 98 -38.25 30.77 -62.02
C HIS A 98 -38.17 31.16 -60.53
N PHE A 99 -38.77 32.27 -60.12
CA PHE A 99 -38.84 32.64 -58.69
C PHE A 99 -39.72 31.67 -57.90
N LEU A 100 -40.86 31.23 -58.45
CA LEU A 100 -41.73 30.24 -57.81
C LEU A 100 -41.10 28.84 -57.77
N GLN A 101 -40.45 28.41 -58.86
CA GLN A 101 -39.66 27.17 -58.92
C GLN A 101 -38.57 27.17 -57.85
N ARG A 102 -37.76 28.25 -57.79
CA ARG A 102 -36.74 28.41 -56.76
C ARG A 102 -37.32 28.42 -55.34
N GLN A 103 -38.49 29.02 -55.11
CA GLN A 103 -39.17 28.93 -53.82
C GLN A 103 -39.74 27.54 -53.51
N ALA A 104 -40.01 26.69 -54.50
CA ALA A 104 -40.36 25.29 -54.29
C ALA A 104 -39.10 24.48 -53.96
N GLU A 105 -38.00 24.65 -54.71
CA GLU A 105 -36.70 24.04 -54.47
C GLU A 105 -36.16 24.39 -53.06
N GLU A 106 -36.17 25.67 -52.67
CA GLU A 106 -35.73 26.11 -51.34
C GLU A 106 -36.61 25.54 -50.20
N LYS A 107 -37.89 25.25 -50.46
CA LYS A 107 -38.78 24.54 -49.50
C LYS A 107 -38.48 23.04 -49.45
N GLU A 108 -38.34 22.39 -50.61
CA GLU A 108 -37.97 20.98 -50.68
C GLU A 108 -36.61 20.72 -50.04
N GLU A 109 -35.62 21.57 -50.26
CA GLU A 109 -34.34 21.49 -49.56
C GLU A 109 -34.50 21.69 -48.05
N ALA A 110 -35.32 22.64 -47.60
CA ALA A 110 -35.60 22.83 -46.18
C ALA A 110 -36.31 21.60 -45.57
N GLU A 111 -37.21 20.93 -46.30
CA GLU A 111 -37.84 19.68 -45.88
C GLU A 111 -36.86 18.51 -45.87
N ARG A 112 -36.01 18.35 -46.89
CA ARG A 112 -34.97 17.30 -46.94
C ARG A 112 -33.98 17.47 -45.77
N ARG A 113 -33.58 18.71 -45.46
CA ARG A 113 -32.73 19.04 -44.30
C ARG A 113 -33.42 18.76 -42.96
N LYS A 114 -34.73 19.02 -42.85
CA LYS A 114 -35.51 18.64 -41.66
C LYS A 114 -35.55 17.12 -41.49
N ARG A 115 -35.99 16.39 -42.51
CA ARG A 115 -36.09 14.92 -42.48
C ARG A 115 -34.74 14.27 -42.11
N ALA A 116 -33.63 14.76 -42.66
CA ALA A 116 -32.29 14.30 -42.28
C ALA A 116 -31.91 14.60 -40.81
N LEU A 117 -32.38 15.72 -40.23
CA LEU A 117 -32.20 15.99 -38.79
C LEU A 117 -33.15 15.13 -37.94
N ASP A 118 -34.39 14.93 -38.37
CA ASP A 118 -35.37 14.07 -37.69
C ASP A 118 -34.89 12.60 -37.67
N GLU A 119 -34.31 12.12 -38.77
CA GLU A 119 -33.65 10.81 -38.90
C GLU A 119 -32.42 10.68 -37.99
N LEU A 120 -31.60 11.73 -37.87
CA LEU A 120 -30.45 11.76 -36.95
C LEU A 120 -30.91 11.76 -35.48
N TYR A 121 -31.90 12.57 -35.12
CA TYR A 121 -32.47 12.56 -33.77
C TYR A 121 -33.09 11.20 -33.43
N HIS A 122 -33.77 10.54 -34.37
CA HIS A 122 -34.25 9.17 -34.14
C HIS A 122 -33.11 8.15 -33.94
N GLN A 123 -31.97 8.31 -34.62
CA GLN A 123 -30.78 7.48 -34.39
C GLN A 123 -30.15 7.74 -33.01
N GLU A 124 -30.01 9.01 -32.60
CA GLU A 124 -29.53 9.38 -31.26
C GLU A 124 -30.47 8.84 -30.16
N ASP A 125 -31.78 8.92 -30.36
CA ASP A 125 -32.80 8.43 -29.42
C ASP A 125 -32.81 6.89 -29.34
N GLU A 126 -32.60 6.19 -30.46
CA GLU A 126 -32.39 4.74 -30.48
C GLU A 126 -31.08 4.33 -29.79
N GLU A 127 -29.97 5.02 -30.03
CA GLU A 127 -28.70 4.73 -29.37
C GLU A 127 -28.76 5.02 -27.87
N ALA A 128 -29.43 6.09 -27.44
CA ALA A 128 -29.68 6.37 -26.03
C ALA A 128 -30.51 5.25 -25.39
N ARG A 129 -31.58 4.76 -26.05
CA ARG A 129 -32.38 3.62 -25.57
C ARG A 129 -31.55 2.33 -25.52
N ARG A 130 -30.73 2.04 -26.53
CA ARG A 130 -29.81 0.88 -26.54
C ARG A 130 -28.80 0.96 -25.39
N GLN A 131 -28.24 2.14 -25.10
CA GLN A 131 -27.34 2.36 -23.96
C GLN A 131 -28.04 2.22 -22.61
N VAL A 132 -29.27 2.72 -22.46
CA VAL A 132 -30.07 2.57 -21.23
C VAL A 132 -30.42 1.10 -21.00
N ASN A 133 -30.86 0.38 -22.04
CA ASN A 133 -31.17 -1.04 -21.97
C ASN A 133 -29.92 -1.86 -21.61
N ALA A 134 -28.79 -1.63 -22.29
CA ALA A 134 -27.53 -2.32 -21.98
C ALA A 134 -27.03 -2.05 -20.54
N ARG A 135 -27.26 -0.84 -20.00
CA ARG A 135 -26.98 -0.53 -18.58
C ARG A 135 -27.94 -1.26 -17.64
N ALA A 136 -29.22 -1.33 -17.96
CA ALA A 136 -30.21 -2.06 -17.17
C ALA A 136 -29.94 -3.58 -17.18
N GLU A 137 -29.64 -4.15 -18.35
CA GLU A 137 -29.19 -5.54 -18.51
C GLU A 137 -27.95 -5.80 -17.65
N LEU A 138 -26.88 -5.02 -17.80
CA LEU A 138 -25.67 -5.15 -16.97
C LEU A 138 -25.95 -5.01 -15.46
N GLN A 139 -26.87 -4.12 -15.07
CA GLN A 139 -27.27 -3.97 -13.66
C GLN A 139 -28.00 -5.23 -13.15
N HIS A 140 -28.92 -5.80 -13.93
CA HIS A 140 -29.56 -7.07 -13.58
C HIS A 140 -28.55 -8.22 -13.46
N MET A 141 -27.56 -8.31 -14.37
CA MET A 141 -26.48 -9.32 -14.29
C MET A 141 -25.57 -9.14 -13.06
N VAL A 142 -25.48 -7.92 -12.50
CA VAL A 142 -24.73 -7.60 -11.27
C VAL A 142 -25.55 -7.89 -10.01
N ASP A 143 -26.85 -7.63 -10.04
CA ASP A 143 -27.75 -7.78 -8.90
C ASP A 143 -28.23 -9.23 -8.68
N ASP A 144 -28.23 -10.10 -9.71
CA ASP A 144 -28.37 -11.55 -9.56
C ASP A 144 -27.34 -12.10 -8.54
N PRO A 145 -27.72 -13.01 -7.62
CA PRO A 145 -26.81 -13.57 -6.62
C PRO A 145 -25.51 -14.16 -7.19
N ARG A 146 -25.52 -14.65 -8.43
CA ARG A 146 -24.34 -15.16 -9.16
C ARG A 146 -23.41 -14.00 -9.55
N GLY A 147 -23.96 -12.87 -9.98
CA GLY A 147 -23.22 -11.61 -10.17
C GLY A 147 -22.61 -11.06 -8.87
N GLN A 148 -23.37 -11.11 -7.76
CA GLN A 148 -22.85 -10.75 -6.44
C GLN A 148 -21.66 -11.64 -6.01
N CYS A 149 -21.67 -12.92 -6.42
CA CYS A 149 -20.58 -13.86 -6.17
C CYS A 149 -19.32 -13.61 -7.04
N VAL A 150 -19.46 -13.06 -8.24
CA VAL A 150 -18.31 -12.50 -9.01
C VAL A 150 -17.67 -11.34 -8.24
N LYS A 151 -18.50 -10.43 -7.70
CA LYS A 151 -18.05 -9.26 -6.95
C LYS A 151 -17.33 -9.63 -5.65
N SER A 152 -17.85 -10.59 -4.88
CA SER A 152 -17.20 -11.06 -3.65
C SER A 152 -15.93 -11.87 -3.94
N ALA A 153 -15.88 -12.66 -5.01
CA ALA A 153 -14.66 -13.38 -5.42
C ALA A 153 -13.53 -12.44 -5.86
N ARG A 154 -13.84 -11.36 -6.60
CA ARG A 154 -12.88 -10.30 -6.93
C ARG A 154 -12.28 -9.66 -5.66
N LEU A 155 -13.14 -9.23 -4.74
CA LEU A 155 -12.71 -8.63 -3.47
C LEU A 155 -11.86 -9.60 -2.64
N LEU A 156 -12.21 -10.89 -2.63
CA LEU A 156 -11.40 -11.92 -1.96
C LEU A 156 -10.02 -12.06 -2.61
N ASP A 157 -9.92 -12.09 -3.94
CA ASP A 157 -8.64 -12.14 -4.66
C ASP A 157 -7.76 -10.90 -4.37
N GLU A 158 -8.36 -9.71 -4.34
CA GLU A 158 -7.70 -8.46 -3.92
C GLU A 158 -7.17 -8.54 -2.48
N THR A 159 -7.98 -9.07 -1.53
CA THR A 159 -7.51 -9.26 -0.14
C THR A 159 -6.43 -10.34 0.01
N LEU A 160 -6.44 -11.38 -0.83
CA LEU A 160 -5.38 -12.40 -0.86
C LEU A 160 -4.07 -11.79 -1.36
N LYS A 161 -4.10 -11.06 -2.48
CA LYS A 161 -2.94 -10.33 -3.03
C LYS A 161 -2.39 -9.30 -2.03
N GLY A 162 -3.27 -8.55 -1.36
CA GLY A 162 -2.88 -7.63 -0.29
C GLY A 162 -2.24 -8.33 0.91
N ARG A 163 -2.74 -9.51 1.29
CA ARG A 163 -2.14 -10.33 2.36
C ARG A 163 -0.80 -10.93 1.93
N GLU A 164 -0.63 -11.37 0.70
CA GLU A 164 0.63 -11.86 0.15
C GLU A 164 1.70 -10.75 0.13
N GLN A 165 1.33 -9.53 -0.25
CA GLN A 165 2.19 -8.34 -0.15
C GLN A 165 2.59 -8.06 1.30
N GLN A 166 1.63 -8.04 2.24
CA GLN A 166 1.91 -7.85 3.66
C GLN A 166 2.84 -8.94 4.23
N VAL A 167 2.67 -10.20 3.84
CA VAL A 167 3.57 -11.29 4.26
C VAL A 167 4.98 -11.06 3.73
N ALA A 168 5.14 -10.75 2.43
CA ALA A 168 6.44 -10.47 1.83
C ALA A 168 7.13 -9.22 2.44
N GLU A 169 6.37 -8.20 2.83
CA GLU A 169 6.88 -7.03 3.56
C GLU A 169 7.31 -7.39 4.99
N ASN A 170 6.52 -8.16 5.73
CA ASN A 170 6.89 -8.66 7.06
C ASN A 170 8.12 -9.57 7.01
N GLU A 171 8.29 -10.38 5.97
CA GLU A 171 9.48 -11.22 5.77
C GLU A 171 10.72 -10.37 5.47
N ARG A 172 10.60 -9.33 4.63
CA ARG A 172 11.69 -8.36 4.39
C ARG A 172 12.08 -7.60 5.66
N GLN A 173 11.10 -7.16 6.45
CA GLN A 173 11.34 -6.51 7.75
C GLN A 173 12.06 -7.46 8.71
N ARG A 174 11.57 -8.70 8.88
CA ARG A 174 12.24 -9.72 9.72
C ARG A 174 13.66 -10.05 9.26
N ALA A 175 13.94 -10.00 7.96
CA ALA A 175 15.28 -10.18 7.42
C ALA A 175 16.20 -9.00 7.75
N ALA A 176 15.70 -7.75 7.66
CA ALA A 176 16.43 -6.55 8.07
C ALA A 176 16.70 -6.55 9.58
N ASP A 177 15.65 -6.72 10.41
CA ASP A 177 15.74 -6.93 11.86
C ASP A 177 16.77 -8.01 12.23
N GLY A 178 16.82 -9.12 11.48
CA GLY A 178 17.78 -10.19 11.71
C GLY A 178 19.22 -9.78 11.44
N VAL A 179 19.47 -8.97 10.40
CA VAL A 179 20.80 -8.40 10.11
C VAL A 179 21.20 -7.37 11.16
N ASP A 180 20.29 -6.50 11.59
CA ASP A 180 20.62 -5.46 12.56
C ASP A 180 20.80 -6.02 13.99
N ARG A 181 19.98 -7.00 14.42
CA ARG A 181 20.25 -7.75 15.67
C ARG A 181 21.56 -8.53 15.62
N ALA A 182 21.95 -9.06 14.45
CA ALA A 182 23.25 -9.71 14.31
C ALA A 182 24.42 -8.72 14.42
N ARG A 183 24.25 -7.47 13.96
CA ARG A 183 25.20 -6.37 14.17
C ARG A 183 25.27 -5.97 15.64
N GLU A 184 24.13 -5.76 16.30
CA GLU A 184 24.04 -5.43 17.73
C GLU A 184 24.75 -6.49 18.59
N LEU A 185 24.49 -7.78 18.34
CA LEU A 185 25.15 -8.88 19.04
C LEU A 185 26.66 -8.94 18.77
N ALA A 186 27.10 -8.64 17.55
CA ALA A 186 28.53 -8.56 17.20
C ALA A 186 29.21 -7.35 17.86
N GLU A 187 28.54 -6.21 17.97
CA GLU A 187 29.03 -5.04 18.70
C GLU A 187 29.13 -5.30 20.21
N ILE A 188 28.13 -5.95 20.81
CA ILE A 188 28.17 -6.35 22.23
C ILE A 188 29.36 -7.28 22.47
N GLN A 189 29.51 -8.33 21.66
CA GLN A 189 30.67 -9.24 21.75
C GLN A 189 32.00 -8.50 21.56
N ALA A 190 32.11 -7.58 20.61
CA ALA A 190 33.33 -6.79 20.42
C ALA A 190 33.67 -5.91 21.64
N ARG A 191 32.65 -5.36 22.33
CA ARG A 191 32.82 -4.58 23.56
C ARG A 191 33.21 -5.48 24.73
N ASP A 192 32.55 -6.63 24.91
CA ASP A 192 32.84 -7.59 25.99
C ASP A 192 34.27 -8.14 25.88
N TRP A 193 34.71 -8.49 24.66
CA TRP A 193 36.08 -8.93 24.40
C TRP A 193 37.11 -7.81 24.59
N GLY A 194 36.75 -6.57 24.27
CA GLY A 194 37.56 -5.38 24.56
C GLY A 194 37.77 -5.18 26.06
N GLN A 195 36.69 -5.19 26.84
CA GLN A 195 36.75 -5.06 28.30
C GLN A 195 37.56 -6.19 28.94
N ALA A 196 37.34 -7.44 28.53
CA ALA A 196 38.12 -8.58 29.02
C ALA A 196 39.62 -8.47 28.70
N ALA A 197 39.98 -7.87 27.56
CA ALA A 197 41.37 -7.60 27.21
C ALA A 197 41.98 -6.45 28.04
N GLU A 198 41.22 -5.40 28.33
CA GLU A 198 41.67 -4.31 29.21
C GLU A 198 41.85 -4.77 30.66
N ASP A 199 40.90 -5.55 31.21
CA ASP A 199 41.01 -6.17 32.53
C ASP A 199 42.23 -7.10 32.63
N ALA A 200 42.47 -7.93 31.60
CA ALA A 200 43.65 -8.77 31.53
C ALA A 200 44.94 -7.94 31.50
N ARG A 201 44.97 -6.82 30.76
CA ARG A 201 46.12 -5.90 30.72
C ARG A 201 46.36 -5.25 32.09
N LEU A 202 45.31 -4.76 32.76
CA LEU A 202 45.39 -4.16 34.09
C LEU A 202 45.87 -5.18 35.14
N GLN A 203 45.40 -6.43 35.07
CA GLN A 203 45.91 -7.50 35.93
C GLN A 203 47.40 -7.79 35.68
N LEU A 204 47.86 -7.77 34.42
CA LEU A 204 49.28 -7.95 34.09
C LEU A 204 50.13 -6.76 34.56
N GLU A 205 49.68 -5.52 34.37
CA GLU A 205 50.33 -4.32 34.91
C GLU A 205 50.45 -4.37 36.44
N LEU A 206 49.40 -4.77 37.14
CA LEU A 206 49.42 -4.94 38.60
C LEU A 206 50.34 -6.09 39.04
N ARG A 207 50.37 -7.22 38.32
CA ARG A 207 51.31 -8.32 38.58
C ARG A 207 52.76 -7.89 38.35
N GLN A 208 53.03 -7.12 37.29
CA GLN A 208 54.36 -6.59 37.00
C GLN A 208 54.83 -5.64 38.11
N ARG A 209 54.04 -4.63 38.50
CA ARG A 209 54.37 -3.74 39.62
C ARG A 209 54.60 -4.51 40.94
N ASN A 210 53.86 -5.59 41.16
CA ASN A 210 54.04 -6.50 42.31
C ASN A 210 55.26 -7.45 42.20
N VAL A 211 55.87 -7.58 41.02
CA VAL A 211 57.17 -8.24 40.81
C VAL A 211 58.29 -7.21 40.96
N ASP A 212 58.19 -6.05 40.30
CA ASP A 212 59.19 -4.97 40.36
C ASP A 212 59.45 -4.52 41.81
N THR A 213 58.39 -4.31 42.59
CA THR A 213 58.50 -3.99 44.02
C THR A 213 59.09 -5.12 44.86
N LYS A 214 58.93 -6.39 44.48
CA LYS A 214 59.59 -7.52 45.16
C LYS A 214 61.05 -7.62 44.78
N LEU A 215 61.41 -7.34 43.52
CA LEU A 215 62.80 -7.29 43.06
C LEU A 215 63.56 -6.17 43.78
N ALA A 216 63.03 -4.94 43.82
CA ALA A 216 63.63 -3.84 44.57
C ALA A 216 63.81 -4.14 46.07
N ASN A 217 62.85 -4.83 46.70
CA ASN A 217 62.98 -5.29 48.09
C ASN A 217 64.04 -6.39 48.26
N LEU A 218 64.23 -7.27 47.28
CA LEU A 218 65.29 -8.29 47.29
C LEU A 218 66.68 -7.69 47.02
N GLU A 219 66.77 -6.68 46.16
CA GLU A 219 67.98 -5.88 45.92
C GLU A 219 68.42 -5.16 47.19
N LEU A 220 67.52 -4.44 47.86
CA LEU A 220 67.78 -3.79 49.16
C LEU A 220 68.21 -4.81 50.24
N LEU A 221 67.64 -6.02 50.25
CA LEU A 221 68.06 -7.09 51.16
C LEU A 221 69.45 -7.67 50.79
N ALA A 222 69.80 -7.72 49.51
CA ALA A 222 71.14 -8.11 49.06
C ALA A 222 72.19 -7.07 49.47
N GLU A 223 71.90 -5.77 49.28
CA GLU A 223 72.72 -4.66 49.77
C GLU A 223 72.96 -4.78 51.28
N GLN A 224 71.91 -4.94 52.09
CA GLN A 224 72.06 -5.15 53.55
C GLN A 224 72.85 -6.41 53.92
N ILE A 225 72.80 -7.48 53.11
CA ILE A 225 73.61 -8.69 53.33
C ILE A 225 75.08 -8.41 53.03
N ASP A 226 75.38 -7.62 52.00
CA ASP A 226 76.74 -7.24 51.63
C ASP A 226 77.34 -6.16 52.54
N GLU A 227 76.56 -5.17 53.00
CA GLU A 227 76.93 -4.29 54.12
C GLU A 227 77.31 -5.11 55.36
N ARG A 228 76.49 -6.11 55.74
CA ARG A 228 76.79 -7.01 56.85
C ARG A 228 77.99 -7.91 56.58
N ARG A 229 78.35 -8.20 55.32
CA ARG A 229 79.59 -8.93 54.97
C ARG A 229 80.81 -8.00 55.08
N GLN A 230 80.73 -6.79 54.54
CA GLN A 230 81.76 -5.75 54.65
C GLN A 230 82.04 -5.39 56.12
N GLY A 231 81.01 -5.14 56.92
CA GLY A 231 81.14 -4.87 58.36
C GLY A 231 81.76 -6.03 59.14
N ARG A 232 81.46 -7.29 58.78
CA ARG A 232 82.13 -8.48 59.36
C ARG A 232 83.57 -8.63 58.89
N ALA A 233 83.89 -8.24 57.66
CA ALA A 233 85.27 -8.22 57.15
C ALA A 233 86.10 -7.13 57.84
N ALA A 234 85.55 -5.90 57.96
CA ALA A 234 86.16 -4.80 58.69
C ALA A 234 86.36 -5.13 60.18
N TYR A 235 85.38 -5.74 60.84
CA TYR A 235 85.53 -6.21 62.23
C TYR A 235 86.62 -7.27 62.38
N ARG A 236 86.75 -8.21 61.43
CA ARG A 236 87.85 -9.18 61.41
C ARG A 236 89.21 -8.51 61.17
N GLY A 237 89.28 -7.51 60.29
CA GLY A 237 90.48 -6.71 60.05
C GLY A 237 90.92 -5.95 61.29
N GLY A 238 90.01 -5.18 61.90
CA GLY A 238 90.27 -4.45 63.14
C GLY A 238 90.65 -5.37 64.31
N ARG A 239 90.03 -6.56 64.41
CA ARG A 239 90.46 -7.57 65.38
C ARG A 239 91.87 -8.08 65.08
N ALA A 240 92.21 -8.37 63.83
CA ALA A 240 93.56 -8.82 63.46
C ALA A 240 94.63 -7.73 63.68
N GLN A 241 94.24 -6.44 63.61
CA GLN A 241 95.09 -5.32 64.01
C GLN A 241 95.29 -5.31 65.54
N VAL A 242 94.23 -5.39 66.34
CA VAL A 242 94.34 -5.47 67.82
C VAL A 242 95.11 -6.71 68.29
N ASP A 243 94.89 -7.87 67.67
CA ASP A 243 95.61 -9.11 67.96
C ASP A 243 97.11 -9.01 67.56
N ALA A 244 97.48 -8.08 66.65
CA ALA A 244 98.87 -7.78 66.27
C ALA A 244 99.50 -6.70 67.16
N GLU A 245 98.79 -5.60 67.43
CA GLU A 245 99.20 -4.54 68.38
C GLU A 245 99.49 -5.15 69.77
N ALA A 246 98.63 -6.05 70.25
CA ALA A 246 98.86 -6.78 71.51
C ALA A 246 100.07 -7.73 71.46
N ALA A 247 100.45 -8.24 70.27
CA ALA A 247 101.64 -9.06 70.10
C ALA A 247 102.92 -8.21 70.05
N GLU A 248 102.86 -7.01 69.46
CA GLU A 248 103.93 -6.01 69.49
C GLU A 248 104.14 -5.48 70.92
N GLU A 249 103.08 -5.07 71.63
CA GLU A 249 103.15 -4.71 73.05
C GLU A 249 103.73 -5.85 73.91
N ALA A 250 103.34 -7.10 73.66
CA ALA A 250 103.90 -8.25 74.39
C ALA A 250 105.40 -8.46 74.11
N ALA A 251 105.86 -8.23 72.88
CA ALA A 251 107.26 -8.30 72.50
C ALA A 251 108.09 -7.15 73.12
N GLU A 252 107.55 -5.93 73.12
CA GLU A 252 108.17 -4.78 73.79
C GLU A 252 108.26 -4.98 75.30
N ASN A 253 107.19 -5.44 75.96
CA ASN A 253 107.19 -5.78 77.39
C ASN A 253 108.22 -6.87 77.73
N PHE A 254 108.40 -7.87 76.85
CA PHE A 254 109.44 -8.90 77.05
C PHE A 254 110.86 -8.32 76.90
N ALA A 255 111.09 -7.45 75.91
CA ALA A 255 112.37 -6.76 75.73
C ALA A 255 112.69 -5.80 76.90
N GLU A 256 111.69 -5.07 77.41
CA GLU A 256 111.74 -4.29 78.64
C GLU A 256 112.11 -5.14 79.86
N ALA A 257 111.45 -6.28 80.06
CA ALA A 257 111.72 -7.17 81.18
C ALA A 257 113.15 -7.73 81.14
N ASP A 258 113.63 -8.14 79.96
CA ASP A 258 115.00 -8.64 79.81
C ASP A 258 116.05 -7.52 79.96
N ALA A 259 115.73 -6.30 79.52
CA ALA A 259 116.56 -5.11 79.78
C ALA A 259 116.62 -4.74 81.28
N ARG A 260 115.50 -4.84 82.01
CA ARG A 260 115.46 -4.66 83.48
C ARG A 260 116.31 -5.73 84.16
N ARG A 261 116.17 -7.01 83.78
CA ARG A 261 116.97 -8.13 84.30
C ARG A 261 118.48 -7.94 84.07
N ARG A 262 118.89 -7.43 82.91
CA ARG A 262 120.30 -7.05 82.62
C ARG A 262 120.78 -5.90 83.52
N ARG A 263 119.95 -4.90 83.78
CA ARG A 263 120.26 -3.80 84.74
C ARG A 263 120.38 -4.30 86.18
N GLU A 264 119.51 -5.22 86.62
CA GLU A 264 119.58 -5.84 87.95
C GLU A 264 120.87 -6.65 88.16
N LEU A 265 121.27 -7.46 87.16
CA LEU A 265 122.54 -8.18 87.19
C LEU A 265 123.75 -7.23 87.28
N ALA A 266 123.73 -6.13 86.51
CA ALA A 266 124.77 -5.09 86.61
C ALA A 266 124.80 -4.42 88.00
N ASN A 267 123.63 -4.07 88.55
CA ASN A 267 123.52 -3.51 89.91
C ASN A 267 123.98 -4.51 90.98
N GLY A 268 123.80 -5.82 90.78
CA GLY A 268 124.36 -6.86 91.65
C GLY A 268 125.89 -6.87 91.70
N VAL A 269 126.56 -6.52 90.61
CA VAL A 269 128.03 -6.33 90.58
C VAL A 269 128.42 -5.05 91.31
N VAL A 270 127.73 -3.93 91.06
CA VAL A 270 128.00 -2.64 91.73
C VAL A 270 127.80 -2.73 93.25
N ASN A 271 126.76 -3.41 93.72
CA ASN A 271 126.48 -3.57 95.14
C ASN A 271 127.51 -4.44 95.88
N LYS A 272 128.22 -5.36 95.20
CA LYS A 272 129.37 -6.07 95.78
C LYS A 272 130.62 -5.20 95.94
N ALA A 273 130.78 -4.15 95.14
CA ALA A 273 131.93 -3.23 95.21
C ALA A 273 131.80 -2.14 96.30
N ASN A 274 130.59 -1.90 96.83
CA ASN A 274 130.28 -0.76 97.71
C ASN A 274 130.24 -1.09 99.22
N SER A 275 131.14 -1.95 99.70
CA SER A 275 131.35 -2.16 101.14
C SER A 275 131.84 -0.85 101.80
N ARG A 276 131.01 -0.25 102.65
CA ARG A 276 131.16 1.14 103.12
C ARG A 276 132.46 1.39 103.89
N LYS A 277 133.26 2.35 103.42
CA LYS A 277 134.24 3.06 104.26
C LYS A 277 133.52 4.18 105.03
N ALA A 278 133.90 4.42 106.28
CA ALA A 278 133.36 5.53 107.07
C ALA A 278 133.93 6.88 106.56
N VAL A 279 133.06 7.88 106.42
CA VAL A 279 133.40 9.22 105.89
C VAL A 279 132.98 10.29 106.91
N ASN A 280 133.73 11.38 106.97
CA ASN A 280 133.70 12.33 108.10
C ASN A 280 132.52 13.33 108.02
N LYS A 281 132.28 14.05 109.13
CA LYS A 281 131.07 14.86 109.37
C LYS A 281 130.88 16.04 108.40
N ALA A 282 131.96 16.53 107.76
CA ALA A 282 131.91 17.66 106.84
C ALA A 282 131.17 17.33 105.53
N ASP A 283 131.53 16.22 104.88
CA ASP A 283 131.00 15.82 103.56
C ASP A 283 129.49 15.54 103.60
N LYS A 284 128.98 15.17 104.80
CA LYS A 284 127.56 14.94 105.07
C LYS A 284 126.71 16.22 105.06
N LEU A 285 127.35 17.39 105.13
CA LEU A 285 126.68 18.70 105.13
C LEU A 285 126.57 19.26 103.70
N GLN A 286 127.60 19.05 102.86
CA GLN A 286 127.56 19.46 101.45
C GLN A 286 126.50 18.71 100.63
N ARG A 287 126.26 17.41 100.91
CA ARG A 287 125.24 16.63 100.18
C ARG A 287 123.82 17.15 100.36
N ARG A 288 123.44 17.61 101.56
CA ARG A 288 122.10 18.16 101.81
C ARG A 288 121.76 19.35 100.93
N ILE A 289 122.73 20.24 100.72
CA ILE A 289 122.57 21.42 99.86
C ILE A 289 122.29 21.03 98.39
N GLN A 290 122.73 19.84 97.97
CA GLN A 290 122.44 19.29 96.64
C GLN A 290 121.11 18.50 96.60
N GLU A 291 120.66 17.96 97.73
CA GLU A 291 119.38 17.24 97.87
C GLU A 291 118.19 18.23 97.84
N ASP A 292 118.28 19.36 98.55
CA ASP A 292 117.21 20.36 98.61
C ASP A 292 116.91 20.99 97.23
N ALA A 293 117.93 21.20 96.40
CA ALA A 293 117.79 21.84 95.07
C ALA A 293 117.03 20.99 94.03
N VAL A 294 116.94 19.66 94.24
CA VAL A 294 116.24 18.75 93.31
C VAL A 294 114.73 18.71 93.61
N ALA A 295 114.32 18.97 94.85
CA ALA A 295 112.92 18.85 95.29
C ALA A 295 111.98 19.89 94.63
N ASP A 296 112.48 21.10 94.34
CA ASP A 296 111.66 22.15 93.70
C ASP A 296 111.43 21.90 92.20
N GLU A 297 112.31 21.16 91.50
CA GLU A 297 112.06 20.77 90.09
C GLU A 297 110.91 19.76 89.95
N GLU A 298 110.69 18.91 90.95
CA GLU A 298 109.67 17.86 90.87
C GLU A 298 108.25 18.42 91.02
N ARG A 299 108.06 19.45 91.88
CA ARG A 299 106.77 20.13 92.07
C ARG A 299 106.19 20.70 90.78
N VAL A 300 107.03 21.36 89.96
CA VAL A 300 106.61 21.97 88.68
C VAL A 300 106.08 20.91 87.70
N ARG A 301 106.55 19.65 87.81
CA ARG A 301 106.10 18.54 86.95
C ARG A 301 104.75 17.96 87.38
N GLU A 302 104.32 18.15 88.63
CA GLU A 302 103.02 17.68 89.13
C GLU A 302 101.88 18.62 88.73
N GLU A 303 102.07 19.94 88.83
CA GLU A 303 101.06 20.93 88.44
C GLU A 303 100.65 20.79 86.97
N ALA A 304 101.63 20.58 86.08
CA ALA A 304 101.39 20.34 84.65
C ALA A 304 100.51 19.10 84.36
N ARG A 305 100.58 18.05 85.19
CA ARG A 305 99.71 16.86 85.07
C ARG A 305 98.27 17.15 85.49
N VAL A 306 98.09 17.99 86.50
CA VAL A 306 96.76 18.37 87.01
C VAL A 306 95.97 19.17 85.97
N ASP A 307 96.62 20.07 85.24
CA ASP A 307 95.95 20.88 84.22
C ASP A 307 95.61 20.10 82.94
N ALA A 308 96.44 19.14 82.53
CA ALA A 308 96.11 18.22 81.43
C ALA A 308 94.79 17.43 81.71
N LEU A 309 94.59 17.00 82.95
CA LEU A 309 93.35 16.32 83.36
C LEU A 309 92.12 17.25 83.26
N LYS A 310 92.23 18.51 83.69
CA LYS A 310 91.15 19.53 83.58
C LYS A 310 90.73 19.79 82.13
N GLN A 311 91.68 19.82 81.19
CA GLN A 311 91.37 20.02 79.77
C GLN A 311 90.59 18.82 79.19
N SER A 312 90.94 17.58 79.60
CA SER A 312 90.25 16.37 79.14
C SER A 312 88.78 16.26 79.60
N THR A 313 88.43 16.82 80.76
CA THR A 313 87.05 16.78 81.29
C THR A 313 86.16 17.84 80.64
N LEU A 314 86.72 19.03 80.33
CA LEU A 314 86.03 20.08 79.56
C LEU A 314 85.64 19.61 78.15
N GLN A 315 86.56 18.98 77.41
CA GLN A 315 86.26 18.43 76.08
C GLN A 315 85.13 17.39 76.11
N LYS A 316 85.11 16.52 77.13
CA LYS A 316 84.05 15.53 77.34
C LYS A 316 82.69 16.14 77.70
N GLN A 317 82.64 17.35 78.28
CA GLN A 317 81.39 18.10 78.46
C GLN A 317 80.91 18.74 77.16
N GLN A 318 81.80 19.37 76.39
CA GLN A 318 81.47 19.98 75.09
C GLN A 318 80.89 18.95 74.11
N GLN A 319 81.50 17.76 74.01
CA GLN A 319 80.97 16.67 73.18
C GLN A 319 79.55 16.22 73.59
N LYS A 320 79.26 16.16 74.90
CA LYS A 320 77.91 15.84 75.40
C LYS A 320 76.88 16.92 75.08
N GLN A 321 77.27 18.19 75.11
CA GLN A 321 76.39 19.31 74.72
C GLN A 321 76.07 19.26 73.23
N GLY A 322 77.07 19.02 72.36
CA GLY A 322 76.84 18.82 70.92
C GLY A 322 75.92 17.63 70.61
N ALA A 323 76.14 16.49 71.26
CA ALA A 323 75.29 15.31 71.10
C ALA A 323 73.85 15.50 71.61
N PHE A 324 73.62 16.41 72.56
CA PHE A 324 72.28 16.80 73.01
C PHE A 324 71.57 17.72 72.00
N ALA A 325 72.28 18.72 71.47
CA ALA A 325 71.73 19.63 70.45
C ALA A 325 71.28 18.88 69.18
N ALA A 326 72.09 17.94 68.68
CA ALA A 326 71.74 17.11 67.53
C ALA A 326 70.46 16.27 67.76
N ARG A 327 70.22 15.80 69.00
CA ARG A 327 68.98 15.07 69.35
C ARG A 327 67.76 15.98 69.42
N GLN A 328 67.91 17.26 69.77
CA GLN A 328 66.81 18.22 69.72
C GLN A 328 66.39 18.54 68.27
N GLN A 329 67.34 18.58 67.34
CA GLN A 329 67.05 18.80 65.91
C GLN A 329 66.25 17.64 65.32
N LEU A 330 66.72 16.39 65.47
CA LEU A 330 65.97 15.19 65.05
C LEU A 330 64.57 15.09 65.69
N GLY A 331 64.43 15.51 66.94
CA GLY A 331 63.13 15.57 67.63
C GLY A 331 62.16 16.60 67.07
N LEU A 332 62.66 17.74 66.56
CA LEU A 332 61.85 18.76 65.88
C LEU A 332 61.42 18.32 64.48
N GLU A 333 62.31 17.66 63.73
CA GLU A 333 62.03 17.10 62.40
C GLU A 333 60.91 16.06 62.46
N HIS A 334 61.00 15.08 63.36
CA HIS A 334 59.96 14.05 63.55
C HIS A 334 58.60 14.63 64.01
N TYR A 335 58.59 15.79 64.69
CA TYR A 335 57.35 16.50 65.03
C TYR A 335 56.71 17.20 63.81
N GLN A 336 57.49 17.64 62.83
CA GLN A 336 57.00 18.25 61.60
C GLN A 336 56.47 17.18 60.62
N GLU A 337 57.11 16.01 60.54
CA GLU A 337 56.65 14.88 59.73
C GLU A 337 55.32 14.29 60.22
N THR A 338 55.07 14.31 61.54
CA THR A 338 53.81 13.83 62.13
C THR A 338 52.70 14.87 62.05
N ALA A 339 53.01 16.16 62.17
CA ALA A 339 52.04 17.25 61.99
C ALA A 339 51.48 17.37 60.56
N THR A 340 52.19 16.85 59.55
CA THR A 340 51.81 16.98 58.13
C THR A 340 50.94 15.83 57.59
N LYS A 341 50.63 14.81 58.41
CA LYS A 341 49.81 13.64 57.99
C LYS A 341 48.79 13.21 59.07
N PRO A 342 47.61 13.84 59.16
CA PRO A 342 46.52 13.34 60.00
C PRO A 342 45.98 12.00 59.44
N GLY A 343 46.15 10.91 60.19
CA GLY A 343 45.61 9.60 59.84
C GLY A 343 44.09 9.52 60.02
N ALA A 344 43.41 8.78 59.13
CA ALA A 344 41.96 8.64 59.14
C ALA A 344 41.45 7.71 60.26
N THR A 345 40.34 8.09 60.90
CA THR A 345 39.61 7.26 61.87
C THR A 345 38.55 6.41 61.17
N TYR A 346 38.58 5.10 61.41
CA TYR A 346 37.62 4.15 60.84
C TYR A 346 36.23 4.25 61.51
N ARG A 347 35.18 3.92 60.74
CA ARG A 347 33.77 4.10 61.10
C ARG A 347 33.09 2.74 61.31
N THR A 348 32.41 2.55 62.42
CA THR A 348 31.95 1.22 62.89
C THR A 348 30.62 0.76 62.26
N GLN A 349 30.49 0.85 60.93
CA GLN A 349 29.22 0.59 60.23
C GLN A 349 29.24 -0.70 59.40
N ASP A 350 30.35 -0.94 58.70
CA ASP A 350 30.56 -2.03 57.73
C ASP A 350 30.38 -3.45 58.34
N VAL A 351 30.58 -3.59 59.66
CA VAL A 351 30.49 -4.86 60.41
C VAL A 351 29.05 -5.40 60.49
N PHE A 352 28.02 -4.57 60.25
CA PHE A 352 26.62 -4.99 60.32
C PHE A 352 26.11 -5.65 59.03
N GLU A 353 26.74 -5.36 57.89
CA GLU A 353 26.24 -5.79 56.57
C GLU A 353 26.69 -7.22 56.20
N GLU A 354 27.86 -7.67 56.66
CA GLU A 354 28.39 -9.02 56.34
C GLU A 354 27.59 -10.21 56.90
N LYS A 355 26.67 -10.02 57.86
CA LYS A 355 26.12 -11.11 58.68
C LYS A 355 24.59 -11.12 58.88
N GLY A 356 23.85 -10.27 58.15
CA GLY A 356 22.40 -10.12 58.30
C GLY A 356 21.56 -10.81 57.21
N GLU A 357 21.18 -12.08 57.38
CA GLU A 357 20.10 -12.67 56.57
C GLU A 357 18.76 -11.99 56.90
N SER A 358 18.15 -11.28 55.94
CA SER A 358 16.90 -10.56 56.21
C SER A 358 15.70 -11.49 56.45
N PHE A 359 14.81 -11.09 57.36
CA PHE A 359 13.58 -11.82 57.71
C PHE A 359 12.65 -12.06 56.51
N LEU A 360 12.57 -11.09 55.60
CA LEU A 360 11.72 -11.15 54.39
C LEU A 360 12.14 -12.29 53.45
N ASP A 361 13.44 -12.57 53.37
CA ASP A 361 13.98 -13.56 52.43
C ASP A 361 13.65 -15.00 52.85
N LYS A 362 13.42 -15.24 54.15
CA LYS A 362 12.86 -16.51 54.65
C LYS A 362 11.36 -16.68 54.35
N MET A 363 10.63 -15.57 54.20
CA MET A 363 9.19 -15.58 53.93
C MET A 363 8.89 -15.95 52.46
N TYR A 364 9.58 -15.30 51.51
CA TYR A 364 9.46 -15.61 50.08
C TYR A 364 9.78 -17.08 49.74
N LYS A 365 10.75 -17.68 50.44
CA LYS A 365 11.14 -19.10 50.27
C LYS A 365 10.12 -20.08 50.86
N GLY A 366 9.13 -19.60 51.64
CA GLY A 366 8.03 -20.38 52.19
C GLY A 366 6.84 -20.50 51.23
N ASP A 367 6.34 -19.38 50.70
CA ASP A 367 5.10 -19.37 49.91
C ASP A 367 5.22 -20.08 48.56
N ALA A 368 6.41 -20.07 47.93
CA ALA A 368 6.67 -20.81 46.69
C ALA A 368 6.26 -22.30 46.80
N LYS A 369 6.54 -22.95 47.95
CA LYS A 369 6.24 -24.37 48.19
C LYS A 369 4.76 -24.65 48.48
N ARG A 370 3.93 -23.63 48.74
CA ARG A 370 2.48 -23.77 48.92
C ARG A 370 1.73 -23.73 47.59
N VAL A 371 2.22 -22.98 46.61
CA VAL A 371 1.55 -22.83 45.31
C VAL A 371 1.69 -24.10 44.45
N GLU A 372 2.80 -24.82 44.56
CA GLU A 372 3.02 -26.07 43.82
C GLU A 372 2.02 -27.17 44.26
N THR A 373 1.83 -27.37 45.56
CA THR A 373 0.95 -28.44 46.10
C THR A 373 -0.54 -28.25 45.81
N GLN A 374 -0.99 -27.03 45.50
CA GLN A 374 -2.38 -26.78 45.06
C GLN A 374 -2.60 -27.00 43.56
N ARG A 375 -1.54 -27.17 42.77
CA ARG A 375 -1.61 -27.25 41.31
C ARG A 375 -1.81 -28.67 40.76
N GLU A 376 -1.62 -29.67 41.60
CA GLU A 376 -1.68 -31.09 41.24
C GLU A 376 -3.08 -31.71 41.42
N THR A 377 -3.95 -31.11 42.23
CA THR A 377 -5.26 -31.67 42.63
C THR A 377 -6.43 -31.35 41.69
N LEU A 378 -6.22 -30.54 40.65
CA LEU A 378 -7.27 -29.99 39.76
C LEU A 378 -7.15 -30.46 38.29
N ARG A 379 -6.85 -31.75 38.06
CA ARG A 379 -6.59 -32.28 36.69
C ARG A 379 -7.39 -33.53 36.27
N HIS A 380 -8.34 -34.02 37.05
CA HIS A 380 -9.13 -35.22 36.70
C HIS A 380 -10.61 -35.16 37.13
N ALA A 381 -11.49 -34.59 36.29
CA ALA A 381 -12.92 -34.94 36.18
C ALA A 381 -13.61 -34.15 35.05
N ASP A 382 -13.79 -34.75 33.87
CA ASP A 382 -14.68 -34.26 32.78
C ASP A 382 -14.85 -35.36 31.71
N PHE A 383 -16.06 -35.93 31.54
CA PHE A 383 -16.49 -36.75 30.38
C PHE A 383 -17.97 -37.22 30.54
N GLY A 384 -18.83 -37.04 29.51
CA GLY A 384 -20.15 -37.70 29.42
C GLY A 384 -21.23 -36.90 28.66
N ASP A 385 -21.78 -37.47 27.57
CA ASP A 385 -22.71 -36.81 26.62
C ASP A 385 -24.11 -37.49 26.49
N THR A 386 -24.97 -37.00 25.58
CA THR A 386 -26.45 -37.14 25.51
C THR A 386 -27.01 -38.00 24.35
N GLU A 387 -28.31 -38.44 24.39
CA GLU A 387 -29.21 -38.64 23.20
C GLU A 387 -30.72 -38.99 23.49
N LEU A 388 -31.63 -39.02 22.47
CA LEU A 388 -33.13 -39.03 22.53
C LEU A 388 -33.87 -39.66 21.27
N GLN A 389 -35.14 -40.17 21.34
CA GLN A 389 -35.94 -40.76 20.18
C GLN A 389 -37.54 -40.76 20.26
N GLY A 390 -38.32 -41.19 19.18
CA GLY A 390 -39.81 -41.01 18.95
C GLY A 390 -40.68 -42.08 18.14
N ASP A 391 -41.96 -41.79 17.67
CA ASP A 391 -43.20 -42.72 17.69
C ASP A 391 -44.50 -42.49 16.70
N ARG A 392 -45.56 -43.40 16.61
CA ARG A 392 -47.12 -43.36 16.27
C ARG A 392 -47.94 -43.44 14.86
N PRO A 393 -49.10 -44.24 14.69
CA PRO A 393 -50.13 -44.28 13.53
C PRO A 393 -51.70 -44.71 13.71
N SER A 394 -52.71 -44.62 12.72
CA SER A 394 -54.12 -45.30 12.63
C SER A 394 -55.20 -44.94 11.45
N THR A 395 -56.32 -45.71 11.12
CA THR A 395 -57.43 -45.47 10.02
C THR A 395 -58.86 -46.25 9.96
N TRP A 396 -59.89 -45.87 9.09
CA TRP A 396 -61.06 -46.59 8.33
C TRP A 396 -62.68 -46.51 8.55
N ARG A 397 -63.59 -47.09 7.66
CA ARG A 397 -65.12 -46.89 7.35
C ARG A 397 -65.84 -48.08 6.52
N ALA A 398 -67.11 -48.25 5.93
CA ALA A 398 -68.60 -47.84 5.81
C ALA A 398 -69.41 -48.73 4.70
N ALA A 399 -70.72 -48.81 4.21
CA ALA A 399 -72.21 -48.52 4.46
C ALA A 399 -73.26 -49.16 3.37
N THR A 400 -74.65 -49.12 3.44
CA THR A 400 -75.69 -49.93 2.57
C THR A 400 -77.21 -49.40 2.33
N HIS A 401 -78.08 -49.92 1.37
CA HIS A 401 -79.47 -49.41 0.88
C HIS A 401 -80.71 -50.42 0.53
N HIS A 402 -81.82 -50.06 -0.26
CA HIS A 402 -83.27 -50.62 -0.25
C HIS A 402 -84.17 -50.90 -1.59
N GLY A 403 -85.56 -50.84 -1.65
CA GLY A 403 -86.55 -51.57 -2.59
C GLY A 403 -87.83 -50.91 -3.36
N ALA A 404 -88.98 -51.63 -3.70
CA ALA A 404 -89.99 -51.39 -4.85
C ALA A 404 -91.61 -51.57 -4.72
N GLN A 405 -92.48 -51.65 -5.81
CA GLN A 405 -94.02 -51.47 -5.85
C GLN A 405 -94.99 -52.28 -6.88
N ALA A 406 -96.25 -51.84 -7.30
CA ALA A 406 -97.48 -52.65 -7.80
C ALA A 406 -98.42 -52.19 -9.05
N ARG A 407 -99.74 -52.63 -9.23
CA ARG A 407 -100.63 -52.56 -10.51
C ARG A 407 -102.24 -52.64 -10.40
N THR A 408 -103.09 -52.46 -11.50
CA THR A 408 -104.63 -52.34 -11.59
C THR A 408 -105.45 -52.91 -12.86
N SER A 409 -106.80 -52.63 -13.07
CA SER A 409 -107.84 -53.13 -14.13
C SER A 409 -108.90 -52.05 -14.64
N GLY A 410 -110.03 -52.14 -15.43
CA GLY A 410 -111.03 -53.12 -16.07
C GLY A 410 -112.09 -52.49 -17.11
N PHE A 411 -113.24 -53.11 -17.58
CA PHE A 411 -114.17 -52.60 -18.72
C PHE A 411 -115.73 -53.01 -18.82
N LEU A 412 -116.51 -52.71 -19.94
CA LEU A 412 -118.04 -52.65 -20.09
C LEU A 412 -118.89 -53.40 -21.26
N SER A 413 -119.87 -52.81 -22.07
CA SER A 413 -121.12 -53.48 -22.69
C SER A 413 -121.84 -52.97 -24.04
N LYS A 414 -122.90 -53.68 -24.58
CA LYS A 414 -123.50 -54.00 -25.96
C LYS A 414 -123.47 -53.20 -27.31
N GLU A 415 -124.49 -52.44 -27.78
CA GLU A 415 -124.44 -51.85 -29.17
C GLU A 415 -123.27 -50.85 -29.28
N GLU A 416 -123.06 -50.13 -28.18
CA GLU A 416 -121.85 -49.37 -27.89
C GLU A 416 -120.61 -50.29 -27.87
N GLU A 417 -120.66 -51.49 -27.29
CA GLU A 417 -119.60 -52.52 -27.37
C GLU A 417 -119.36 -53.02 -28.80
N GLU A 418 -120.34 -53.15 -29.71
CA GLU A 418 -120.05 -53.53 -31.10
C GLU A 418 -119.37 -52.40 -31.88
N ALA A 419 -119.83 -51.15 -31.72
CA ALA A 419 -119.17 -49.99 -32.29
C ALA A 419 -117.76 -49.78 -31.70
N HIS A 420 -117.65 -49.84 -30.37
CA HIS A 420 -116.41 -49.74 -29.62
C HIS A 420 -115.48 -50.93 -29.88
N VAL A 421 -115.97 -52.15 -30.13
CA VAL A 421 -115.14 -53.30 -30.53
C VAL A 421 -114.65 -53.13 -31.96
N LEU A 422 -115.44 -52.60 -32.89
CA LEU A 422 -114.94 -52.27 -34.23
C LEU A 422 -113.88 -51.18 -34.18
N GLU A 423 -114.10 -50.12 -33.40
CA GLU A 423 -113.14 -49.03 -33.24
C GLU A 423 -111.89 -49.48 -32.47
N THR A 424 -112.01 -50.14 -31.32
CA THR A 424 -110.88 -50.74 -30.57
C THR A 424 -110.26 -51.98 -31.20
N ARG A 425 -110.79 -52.46 -32.34
CA ARG A 425 -110.12 -53.45 -33.21
C ARG A 425 -109.30 -52.78 -34.32
N ALA A 426 -109.66 -51.56 -34.73
CA ALA A 426 -108.91 -50.75 -35.69
C ALA A 426 -107.85 -49.85 -35.03
N LEU A 427 -108.16 -49.26 -33.87
CA LEU A 427 -107.27 -48.38 -33.11
C LEU A 427 -105.92 -49.04 -32.77
N PRO A 428 -105.82 -50.32 -32.33
CA PRO A 428 -104.53 -50.94 -32.04
C PRO A 428 -103.61 -51.07 -33.25
N ALA A 429 -104.16 -51.11 -34.48
CA ALA A 429 -103.36 -51.12 -35.69
C ALA A 429 -102.82 -49.72 -36.02
N LYS A 430 -103.66 -48.68 -35.89
CA LYS A 430 -103.25 -47.27 -36.07
C LYS A 430 -102.23 -46.85 -35.01
N VAL A 431 -102.55 -47.06 -33.73
CA VAL A 431 -101.68 -46.74 -32.59
C VAL A 431 -100.36 -47.51 -32.64
N ARG A 432 -100.32 -48.75 -33.19
CA ARG A 432 -99.04 -49.44 -33.47
C ARG A 432 -98.27 -48.77 -34.59
N ALA A 433 -98.88 -48.48 -35.74
CA ALA A 433 -98.19 -47.80 -36.84
C ALA A 433 -97.67 -46.40 -36.44
N GLU A 434 -98.45 -45.65 -35.67
CA GLU A 434 -98.08 -44.35 -35.11
C GLU A 434 -96.97 -44.48 -34.05
N ALA A 435 -97.06 -45.44 -33.13
CA ALA A 435 -96.01 -45.71 -32.14
C ALA A 435 -94.72 -46.27 -32.76
N GLU A 436 -94.80 -47.03 -33.86
CA GLU A 436 -93.66 -47.54 -34.63
C GLU A 436 -93.00 -46.40 -35.41
N ALA A 437 -93.78 -45.48 -36.01
CA ALA A 437 -93.26 -44.26 -36.64
C ALA A 437 -92.61 -43.32 -35.62
N GLU A 438 -93.23 -43.11 -34.46
CA GLU A 438 -92.63 -42.35 -33.35
C GLU A 438 -91.38 -43.04 -32.79
N ALA A 439 -91.37 -44.37 -32.63
CA ALA A 439 -90.20 -45.10 -32.19
C ALA A 439 -89.05 -44.99 -33.20
N ALA A 440 -89.34 -45.09 -34.50
CA ALA A 440 -88.36 -44.86 -35.57
C ALA A 440 -87.81 -43.43 -35.54
N ALA A 441 -88.66 -42.41 -35.38
CA ALA A 441 -88.25 -41.02 -35.25
C ALA A 441 -87.38 -40.77 -34.00
N ARG A 442 -87.77 -41.32 -32.84
CA ARG A 442 -87.00 -41.26 -31.59
C ARG A 442 -85.65 -41.98 -31.70
N LEU A 443 -85.60 -43.12 -32.40
CA LEU A 443 -84.35 -43.84 -32.70
C LEU A 443 -83.44 -43.05 -33.64
N ALA A 444 -83.98 -42.41 -34.68
CA ALA A 444 -83.23 -41.54 -35.58
C ALA A 444 -82.64 -40.32 -34.85
N ALA A 445 -83.45 -39.63 -34.04
CA ALA A 445 -83.00 -38.51 -33.20
C ALA A 445 -81.93 -38.96 -32.18
N ALA A 446 -82.09 -40.12 -31.56
CA ALA A 446 -81.08 -40.68 -30.64
C ALA A 446 -79.78 -41.06 -31.36
N GLN A 447 -79.83 -41.48 -32.62
CA GLN A 447 -78.64 -41.73 -33.45
C GLN A 447 -77.93 -40.43 -33.84
N GLN A 448 -78.67 -39.39 -34.23
CA GLN A 448 -78.13 -38.05 -34.51
C GLN A 448 -77.45 -37.46 -33.29
N LEU A 449 -78.14 -37.41 -32.14
CA LEU A 449 -77.60 -36.87 -30.89
C LEU A 449 -76.37 -37.68 -30.39
N LYS A 450 -76.33 -38.99 -30.64
CA LYS A 450 -75.15 -39.84 -30.37
C LYS A 450 -73.99 -39.59 -31.35
N ALA A 451 -74.25 -39.16 -32.58
CA ALA A 451 -73.22 -38.73 -33.52
C ALA A 451 -72.65 -37.35 -33.13
N GLU A 452 -73.51 -36.40 -32.74
CA GLU A 452 -73.13 -35.09 -32.21
C GLU A 452 -72.27 -35.22 -30.94
N GLN A 453 -72.68 -36.06 -29.98
CA GLN A 453 -71.89 -36.35 -28.78
C GLN A 453 -70.51 -36.96 -29.09
N ARG A 454 -70.40 -37.75 -30.16
CA ARG A 454 -69.10 -38.27 -30.63
C ARG A 454 -68.24 -37.14 -31.22
N ALA A 455 -68.81 -36.34 -32.13
CA ALA A 455 -68.11 -35.19 -32.69
C ALA A 455 -67.60 -34.23 -31.60
N GLN A 456 -68.42 -33.89 -30.61
CA GLN A 456 -68.01 -33.07 -29.45
C GLN A 456 -66.95 -33.75 -28.58
N ALA A 457 -66.98 -35.09 -28.42
CA ALA A 457 -65.96 -35.81 -27.66
C ALA A 457 -64.61 -35.85 -28.40
N ASP A 458 -64.63 -36.00 -29.72
CA ASP A 458 -63.44 -36.02 -30.57
C ASP A 458 -62.86 -34.61 -30.78
N GLU A 459 -63.70 -33.57 -30.92
CA GLU A 459 -63.26 -32.18 -30.89
C GLU A 459 -62.57 -31.84 -29.55
N ARG A 460 -63.16 -32.24 -28.42
CA ARG A 460 -62.52 -32.09 -27.10
C ARG A 460 -61.22 -32.87 -27.00
N ARG A 461 -61.07 -34.02 -27.66
CA ARG A 461 -59.79 -34.75 -27.72
C ARG A 461 -58.75 -33.99 -28.51
N GLU A 462 -59.10 -33.44 -29.68
CA GLU A 462 -58.20 -32.59 -30.46
C GLU A 462 -57.80 -31.31 -29.71
N GLN A 463 -58.74 -30.61 -29.08
CA GLN A 463 -58.45 -29.43 -28.25
C GLN A 463 -57.49 -29.78 -27.10
N ASN A 464 -57.70 -30.91 -26.40
CA ASN A 464 -56.79 -31.38 -25.35
C ASN A 464 -55.40 -31.78 -25.89
N LEU A 465 -55.30 -32.33 -27.11
CA LEU A 465 -54.01 -32.65 -27.74
C LEU A 465 -53.25 -31.38 -28.13
N ARG A 466 -53.94 -30.41 -28.74
CA ARG A 466 -53.37 -29.10 -29.10
C ARG A 466 -52.93 -28.32 -27.85
N ALA A 467 -53.71 -28.37 -26.77
CA ALA A 467 -53.33 -27.75 -25.48
C ALA A 467 -52.05 -28.38 -24.89
N LYS A 468 -51.92 -29.71 -24.93
CA LYS A 468 -50.70 -30.41 -24.50
C LYS A 468 -49.48 -30.09 -25.37
N GLN A 469 -49.68 -29.97 -26.69
CA GLN A 469 -48.62 -29.54 -27.60
C GLN A 469 -48.19 -28.10 -27.33
N ALA A 470 -49.13 -27.19 -27.07
CA ALA A 470 -48.82 -25.81 -26.67
C ALA A 470 -48.02 -25.76 -25.35
N GLN A 471 -48.41 -26.56 -24.35
CA GLN A 471 -47.66 -26.67 -23.09
C GLN A 471 -46.23 -27.21 -23.31
N GLN A 472 -46.05 -28.23 -24.15
CA GLN A 472 -44.72 -28.75 -24.49
C GLN A 472 -43.87 -27.73 -25.27
N ASP A 473 -44.48 -26.98 -26.19
CA ASP A 473 -43.83 -25.88 -26.90
C ASP A 473 -43.45 -24.73 -25.95
N GLU A 474 -44.25 -24.46 -24.92
CA GLU A 474 -43.97 -23.47 -23.87
C GLU A 474 -42.83 -23.95 -22.95
N GLU A 475 -42.89 -25.18 -22.42
CA GLU A 475 -41.81 -25.82 -21.65
C GLU A 475 -40.47 -25.80 -22.41
N LEU A 476 -40.48 -26.14 -23.70
CA LEU A 476 -39.28 -26.12 -24.56
C LEU A 476 -38.74 -24.69 -24.80
N ARG A 477 -39.62 -23.68 -24.85
CA ARG A 477 -39.20 -22.26 -24.96
C ARG A 477 -38.63 -21.74 -23.64
N GLU A 478 -39.22 -22.10 -22.51
CA GLU A 478 -38.70 -21.78 -21.18
C GLU A 478 -37.34 -22.44 -20.95
N GLU A 479 -37.18 -23.73 -21.27
CA GLU A 479 -35.89 -24.41 -21.25
C GLU A 479 -34.85 -23.71 -22.15
N ALA A 480 -35.23 -23.32 -23.37
CA ALA A 480 -34.33 -22.63 -24.30
C ALA A 480 -33.93 -21.23 -23.79
N ALA A 481 -34.88 -20.48 -23.22
CA ALA A 481 -34.62 -19.17 -22.62
C ALA A 481 -33.69 -19.29 -21.40
N MET A 482 -33.95 -20.24 -20.50
CA MET A 482 -33.11 -20.51 -19.34
C MET A 482 -31.69 -20.97 -19.74
N LYS A 483 -31.53 -21.75 -20.83
CA LYS A 483 -30.21 -22.11 -21.35
C LYS A 483 -29.47 -20.89 -21.90
N ALA A 484 -30.12 -20.09 -22.75
CA ALA A 484 -29.54 -18.88 -23.32
C ALA A 484 -29.17 -17.83 -22.26
N ASP A 485 -29.97 -17.69 -21.20
CA ASP A 485 -29.69 -16.81 -20.07
C ASP A 485 -28.48 -17.31 -19.25
N ASN A 486 -28.46 -18.60 -18.90
CA ASN A 486 -27.30 -19.21 -18.24
C ASN A 486 -26.00 -19.14 -19.08
N GLU A 487 -26.09 -19.14 -20.42
CA GLU A 487 -24.95 -18.90 -21.31
C GLU A 487 -24.49 -17.44 -21.27
N ARG A 488 -25.41 -16.47 -21.28
CA ARG A 488 -25.10 -15.04 -21.07
C ARG A 488 -24.45 -14.79 -19.71
N TYR A 489 -24.96 -15.42 -18.65
CA TYR A 489 -24.36 -15.35 -17.31
C TYR A 489 -22.95 -15.95 -17.29
N GLN A 490 -22.70 -17.09 -17.95
CA GLN A 490 -21.35 -17.64 -18.06
C GLN A 490 -20.39 -16.69 -18.79
N GLN A 491 -20.80 -16.09 -19.91
CA GLN A 491 -19.99 -15.10 -20.64
C GLN A 491 -19.73 -13.84 -19.81
N PHE A 492 -20.74 -13.34 -19.08
CA PHE A 492 -20.60 -12.22 -18.16
C PHE A 492 -19.61 -12.54 -17.02
N ILE A 493 -19.76 -13.69 -16.37
CA ILE A 493 -18.83 -14.16 -15.32
C ILE A 493 -17.40 -14.21 -15.86
N GLU A 494 -17.17 -14.85 -17.01
CA GLU A 494 -15.82 -15.01 -17.57
C GLU A 494 -15.21 -13.71 -18.09
N GLY A 495 -16.03 -12.76 -18.57
CA GLY A 495 -15.59 -11.42 -18.94
C GLY A 495 -15.25 -10.52 -17.74
N GLN A 496 -15.82 -10.80 -16.56
CA GLN A 496 -15.58 -10.02 -15.34
C GLN A 496 -14.42 -10.61 -14.49
N LEU A 497 -14.20 -11.92 -14.47
CA LEU A 497 -13.14 -12.51 -13.63
C LEU A 497 -11.72 -12.19 -14.17
N PRO A 498 -10.79 -11.65 -13.34
CA PRO A 498 -9.42 -11.37 -13.77
C PRO A 498 -8.70 -12.64 -14.28
N LYS A 499 -7.84 -12.48 -15.28
CA LYS A 499 -7.14 -13.62 -15.92
C LYS A 499 -6.14 -14.30 -14.97
N ASP A 500 -5.57 -13.50 -14.08
CA ASP A 500 -4.59 -13.79 -13.03
C ASP A 500 -5.23 -14.11 -11.66
N MET A 501 -6.57 -14.12 -11.56
CA MET A 501 -7.29 -14.40 -10.33
C MET A 501 -7.02 -15.84 -9.83
N ASN A 502 -6.97 -16.02 -8.51
CA ASN A 502 -6.73 -17.31 -7.86
C ASN A 502 -7.62 -18.43 -8.46
N PRO A 503 -7.05 -19.55 -8.93
CA PRO A 503 -7.80 -20.58 -9.65
C PRO A 503 -8.84 -21.31 -8.79
N VAL A 504 -8.72 -21.28 -7.45
CA VAL A 504 -9.73 -21.83 -6.54
C VAL A 504 -10.96 -20.94 -6.50
N LEU A 505 -10.78 -19.62 -6.41
CA LEU A 505 -11.87 -18.65 -6.49
C LEU A 505 -12.55 -18.71 -7.87
N ARG A 506 -11.78 -18.81 -8.96
CA ARG A 506 -12.31 -18.90 -10.32
C ARG A 506 -13.22 -20.10 -10.53
N LYS A 507 -12.78 -21.29 -10.10
CA LYS A 507 -13.60 -22.51 -10.12
C LYS A 507 -14.86 -22.36 -9.26
N ARG A 508 -14.75 -21.77 -8.07
CA ARG A 508 -15.88 -21.61 -7.14
C ARG A 508 -16.98 -20.71 -7.70
N VAL A 509 -16.63 -19.64 -8.44
CA VAL A 509 -17.61 -18.79 -9.13
C VAL A 509 -18.26 -19.53 -10.30
N GLN A 510 -17.49 -20.25 -11.13
CA GLN A 510 -18.02 -21.03 -12.26
C GLN A 510 -18.92 -22.24 -11.85
N GLN A 511 -18.91 -22.61 -10.56
CA GLN A 511 -19.70 -23.69 -9.97
C GLN A 511 -21.04 -23.22 -9.35
N LEU A 512 -21.26 -21.92 -9.18
CA LEU A 512 -22.51 -21.35 -8.65
C LEU A 512 -23.52 -21.15 -9.79
N ARG A 513 -23.98 -22.27 -10.36
CA ARG A 513 -24.88 -22.31 -11.53
C ARG A 513 -26.35 -22.24 -11.12
#